data_AF-A0A8S2FPL2-F1
#
_entry.id   AF-A0A8S2FPL2-F1
#
_cell.length_a   1.000
_cell.length_b   1.000
_cell.length_c   1.000
_cell.angle_alpha   90.00
_cell.angle_beta   90.00
_cell.angle_gamma   90.00
#
_symmetry.space_group_name_H-M   'P 1'
#
loop_
_entity.id
_entity.type
_entity.pdbx_description
1 polymer ?
#
loop_
_entity_poly.entity_id
_entity_poly.type
_entity_poly.pdbx_seq_one_letter_code
_entity_poly.pdbx_strand_id
1 'polypeptide(L)'
;DGSIYFSLPDLATNTTHYFKVQEFRKPEYEVSSMHRPTTPHYCHSTTDEYVIVTCEGKLFAGGYLNDANVQWTVKPETTQFTPPERSDYTFGRAEQFFWRYRYNNSFQTEHKISYPAKTFQ
;
A
#
# COMPACT_ATOMS: atom_id res chain seq x y z
N ASP A 1 10.51 -14.05 11.58
CA ASP A 1 10.05 -13.00 12.52
C ASP A 1 10.32 -13.49 13.93
N GLY A 2 10.91 -12.65 14.79
CA GLY A 2 11.30 -13.02 16.15
C GLY A 2 10.59 -12.16 17.18
N SER A 3 10.22 -12.76 18.31
CA SER A 3 9.74 -12.04 19.49
C SER A 3 10.67 -12.33 20.66
N ILE A 4 11.04 -11.29 21.40
CA ILE A 4 11.70 -11.42 22.70
C ILE A 4 10.73 -10.89 23.75
N TYR A 5 10.57 -11.66 24.82
CA TYR A 5 9.76 -11.31 25.97
C TYR A 5 10.67 -10.84 27.10
N PHE A 6 10.34 -9.69 27.70
CA PHE A 6 11.00 -9.22 28.91
C PHE A 6 9.97 -9.27 30.04
N SER A 7 10.31 -9.97 31.14
CA SER A 7 9.53 -9.99 32.37
C SER A 7 10.34 -9.39 33.50
N LEU A 8 9.79 -8.41 34.21
CA LEU A 8 10.42 -7.90 35.42
C LEU A 8 10.14 -8.85 36.61
N PRO A 9 11.04 -8.89 37.62
CA PRO A 9 10.90 -9.78 38.76
C PRO A 9 9.64 -9.54 39.61
N ASP A 10 9.03 -8.36 39.49
CA ASP A 10 7.82 -7.98 40.23
C ASP A 10 6.53 -8.63 39.70
N LEU A 11 6.63 -9.44 38.62
CA LEU A 11 5.54 -10.18 37.97
C LEU A 11 4.37 -9.31 37.44
N ALA A 12 4.40 -7.99 37.60
CA ALA A 12 3.26 -7.12 37.31
C ALA A 12 3.30 -6.54 35.89
N THR A 13 4.48 -6.48 35.26
CA THR A 13 4.64 -5.90 33.93
C THR A 13 5.40 -6.82 32.98
N ASN A 14 4.71 -7.23 31.91
CA ASN A 14 5.28 -7.93 30.77
C ASN A 14 5.25 -7.01 29.56
N THR A 15 6.40 -6.81 28.92
CA THR A 15 6.50 -6.02 27.68
C THR A 15 6.99 -6.92 26.54
N THR A 16 6.29 -6.87 25.41
CA THR A 16 6.65 -7.62 24.20
C THR A 16 7.20 -6.67 23.15
N HIS A 17 8.38 -6.98 22.61
CA HIS A 17 8.93 -6.24 21.47
C HIS A 17 9.09 -7.18 20.27
N TYR A 18 8.58 -6.76 19.12
CA TYR A 18 8.65 -7.50 17.87
C TYR A 18 9.76 -6.94 17.00
N PHE A 19 10.55 -7.81 16.39
CA PHE A 19 11.53 -7.41 15.39
C PHE A 19 11.50 -8.35 14.19
N LYS A 20 11.74 -7.77 13.03
CA LYS A 20 11.86 -8.51 11.78
C LYS A 20 13.33 -8.74 11.49
N VAL A 21 13.76 -9.99 11.58
CA VAL A 21 15.10 -10.39 11.13
C VAL A 21 15.00 -10.70 9.65
N GLN A 22 15.79 -10.01 8.84
CA GLN A 22 15.90 -10.27 7.40
C GLN A 22 17.37 -10.40 7.03
N GLU A 23 17.65 -11.23 6.05
CA GLU A 23 18.97 -11.30 5.45
C GLU A 23 19.11 -10.17 4.43
N PHE A 24 20.16 -9.37 4.58
CA PHE A 24 20.49 -8.31 3.62
C PHE A 24 21.77 -8.68 2.90
N ARG A 25 21.75 -8.53 1.57
CA ARG A 25 22.93 -8.59 0.72
C ARG A 25 23.29 -7.18 0.32
N LYS A 26 24.58 -6.92 0.04
CA LYS A 26 24.98 -5.67 -0.60
C LYS A 26 24.33 -5.62 -1.99
N PRO A 27 23.46 -4.64 -2.27
CA PRO A 27 22.89 -4.49 -3.60
C PRO A 27 23.97 -4.00 -4.58
N GLU A 28 23.87 -4.41 -5.84
CA GLU A 28 24.79 -4.01 -6.92
C GLU A 28 24.26 -2.83 -7.74
N TYR A 29 22.95 -2.55 -7.60
CA TYR A 29 22.24 -1.48 -8.28
C TYR A 29 21.17 -0.87 -7.38
N GLU A 30 20.78 0.36 -7.70
CA GLU A 30 19.64 1.06 -7.14
C GLU A 30 18.51 1.11 -8.17
N VAL A 31 17.27 0.97 -7.70
CA VAL A 31 16.07 1.12 -8.51
C VAL A 31 15.23 2.23 -7.92
N SER A 32 14.88 3.23 -8.73
CA SER A 32 13.97 4.31 -8.36
C SER A 32 12.75 4.29 -9.25
N SER A 33 11.58 4.51 -8.66
CA SER A 33 10.30 4.56 -9.38
C SER A 33 9.57 5.85 -9.08
N MET A 34 9.04 6.49 -10.12
CA MET A 34 8.19 7.68 -10.00
C MET A 34 6.91 7.49 -10.80
N HIS A 35 5.87 8.24 -10.45
CA HIS A 35 4.61 8.25 -11.19
C HIS A 35 4.13 9.68 -11.40
N ARG A 36 3.35 9.88 -12.47
CA ARG A 36 2.69 11.14 -12.80
C ARG A 36 1.23 10.87 -13.16
N PRO A 37 0.26 11.63 -12.62
CA PRO A 37 0.39 12.77 -11.71
C PRO A 37 0.71 12.37 -10.25
N THR A 38 1.40 13.24 -9.50
CA THR A 38 1.85 13.02 -8.10
C THR A 38 0.72 13.03 -7.05
N THR A 39 -0.54 13.00 -7.49
CA THR A 39 -1.71 12.99 -6.62
C THR A 39 -1.87 11.62 -5.95
N PRO A 40 -2.21 11.56 -4.65
CA PRO A 40 -2.25 10.32 -3.88
C PRO A 40 -3.36 9.35 -4.31
N HIS A 41 -4.40 9.84 -5.01
CA HIS A 41 -5.52 9.03 -5.49
C HIS A 41 -5.86 9.38 -6.92
N TYR A 42 -6.13 8.34 -7.72
CA TYR A 42 -6.66 8.44 -9.06
C TYR A 42 -8.11 7.98 -9.03
N CYS A 43 -9.05 8.91 -9.22
CA CYS A 43 -10.44 8.56 -9.42
C CYS A 43 -10.66 8.35 -10.92
N HIS A 44 -11.27 7.23 -11.29
CA HIS A 44 -11.78 7.01 -12.64
C HIS A 44 -13.00 7.92 -12.89
N SER A 45 -12.80 9.24 -12.86
CA SER A 45 -13.74 10.18 -13.43
C SER A 45 -13.61 10.08 -14.96
N THR A 46 -14.71 10.33 -15.65
CA THR A 46 -15.00 10.10 -17.08
C THR A 46 -14.11 10.87 -18.08
N THR A 47 -12.95 11.36 -17.64
CA THR A 47 -11.97 12.09 -18.46
C THR A 47 -10.70 11.24 -18.50
N ASP A 48 -10.14 10.99 -19.69
CA ASP A 48 -9.00 10.12 -19.95
C ASP A 48 -7.71 10.51 -19.18
N GLU A 49 -7.68 10.29 -17.87
CA GLU A 49 -6.51 10.47 -17.04
C GLU A 49 -5.64 9.21 -17.09
N TYR A 50 -4.48 9.34 -17.73
CA TYR A 50 -3.44 8.32 -17.76
C TYR A 50 -2.46 8.53 -16.60
N VAL A 51 -2.04 7.42 -15.98
CA VAL A 51 -0.94 7.42 -15.01
C VAL A 51 0.31 6.93 -15.73
N ILE A 52 1.34 7.77 -15.81
CA ILE A 52 2.65 7.40 -16.34
C ILE A 52 3.51 6.96 -15.16
N VAL A 53 4.06 5.75 -15.23
CA VAL A 53 5.02 5.25 -14.24
C VAL A 53 6.37 5.10 -14.93
N THR A 54 7.43 5.57 -14.28
CA THR A 54 8.80 5.52 -14.78
C THR A 54 9.66 4.79 -13.76
N CYS A 55 10.52 3.89 -14.24
CA CYS A 55 11.51 3.16 -13.45
C CYS A 55 12.90 3.46 -13.99
N GLU A 56 13.84 3.77 -13.10
CA GLU A 56 15.25 3.97 -13.41
C GLU A 56 16.10 2.96 -12.62
N GLY A 57 16.98 2.23 -13.30
CA GLY A 57 17.98 1.36 -12.69
C GLY A 57 19.40 1.91 -12.88
N LYS A 58 20.18 2.02 -11.81
CA LYS A 58 21.56 2.54 -11.83
C LYS A 58 22.50 1.59 -11.11
N LEU A 59 23.65 1.27 -11.69
CA LEU A 59 24.68 0.44 -11.06
C LEU A 59 25.48 1.27 -10.06
N PHE A 60 25.77 0.72 -8.88
CA PHE A 60 26.63 1.41 -7.91
C PHE A 60 28.08 1.54 -8.40
N ALA A 61 28.50 0.69 -9.35
CA ALA A 61 29.79 0.80 -10.03
C ALA A 61 29.84 1.94 -11.07
N GLY A 62 28.73 2.63 -11.30
CA GLY A 62 28.55 3.61 -12.37
C GLY A 62 27.90 2.99 -13.62
N GLY A 63 27.15 3.81 -14.35
CA GLY A 63 26.39 3.38 -15.53
C GLY A 63 24.92 3.05 -15.24
N TYR A 64 24.15 2.89 -16.31
CA TYR A 64 22.73 2.55 -16.27
C TYR A 64 22.53 1.04 -16.43
N LEU A 65 21.48 0.52 -15.81
CA LEU A 65 21.06 -0.86 -15.99
C LEU A 65 20.23 -0.96 -17.29
N ASN A 66 20.93 -1.04 -18.42
CA ASN A 66 20.31 -1.19 -19.74
C ASN A 66 19.75 -2.61 -19.93
N ASP A 67 18.69 -2.74 -20.73
CA ASP A 67 18.06 -4.02 -21.13
C ASP A 67 17.59 -4.91 -19.96
N ALA A 68 17.36 -4.33 -18.78
CA ALA A 68 16.75 -5.05 -17.67
C ALA A 68 15.27 -5.36 -17.98
N ASN A 69 14.86 -6.60 -17.73
CA ASN A 69 13.45 -6.99 -17.80
C ASN A 69 12.69 -6.34 -16.63
N VAL A 70 11.72 -5.47 -16.94
CA VAL A 70 10.89 -4.78 -15.95
C VAL A 70 9.49 -5.37 -15.97
N GLN A 71 9.08 -5.98 -14.85
CA GLN A 71 7.71 -6.47 -14.69
C GLN A 71 6.91 -5.49 -13.84
N TRP A 72 5.84 -4.95 -14.43
CA TRP A 72 4.93 -4.04 -13.74
C TRP A 72 3.69 -4.79 -13.26
N THR A 73 3.34 -4.63 -11.99
CA THR A 73 2.08 -5.17 -11.44
C THR A 73 1.24 -4.04 -10.86
N VAL A 74 0.06 -3.82 -11.42
CA VAL A 74 -0.90 -2.81 -10.95
C VAL A 74 -1.98 -3.48 -10.12
N LYS A 75 -2.08 -3.10 -8.84
CA LYS A 75 -3.08 -3.60 -7.88
C LYS A 75 -4.00 -2.46 -7.42
N PRO A 76 -5.24 -2.41 -7.92
CA PRO A 76 -6.29 -1.54 -7.38
C PRO A 76 -6.74 -2.00 -5.99
N GLU A 77 -6.68 -1.11 -5.01
CA GLU A 77 -7.18 -1.33 -3.65
C GLU A 77 -8.28 -0.31 -3.31
N THR A 78 -9.34 -0.76 -2.64
CA THR A 78 -10.39 0.14 -2.16
C THR A 78 -9.94 0.77 -0.84
N THR A 79 -9.91 2.11 -0.79
CA THR A 79 -9.55 2.87 0.42
C THR A 79 -10.52 4.04 0.66
N GLN A 80 -10.40 4.66 1.83
CA GLN A 80 -11.05 5.92 2.16
C GLN A 80 -10.03 7.05 2.14
N PHE A 81 -10.46 8.22 1.72
CA PHE A 81 -9.63 9.42 1.67
C PHE A 81 -10.31 10.56 2.42
N THR A 82 -9.65 11.04 3.45
CA THR A 82 -9.99 12.29 4.15
C THR A 82 -8.98 13.34 3.69
N PRO A 83 -9.41 14.42 3.03
CA PRO A 83 -8.48 15.43 2.57
C PRO A 83 -7.74 16.10 3.75
N PRO A 84 -6.45 16.46 3.59
CA PRO A 84 -5.73 17.27 4.56
C PRO A 84 -6.48 18.58 4.85
N GLU A 85 -6.44 19.05 6.10
CA GLU A 85 -7.14 20.27 6.56
C GLU A 85 -8.68 20.26 6.40
N ARG A 86 -9.29 19.13 6.03
CA ARG A 86 -10.74 18.99 5.87
C ARG A 86 -11.24 17.65 6.41
N SER A 87 -11.10 17.46 7.71
CA SER A 87 -11.54 16.26 8.43
C SER A 87 -13.04 15.98 8.32
N ASP A 88 -13.84 16.98 7.97
CA ASP A 88 -15.30 16.87 7.86
C ASP A 88 -15.77 16.08 6.63
N TYR A 89 -14.87 15.84 5.67
CA TYR A 89 -15.18 15.15 4.43
C TYR A 89 -14.35 13.86 4.33
N THR A 90 -15.02 12.74 4.07
CA THR A 90 -14.37 11.47 3.76
C THR A 90 -14.98 10.88 2.50
N PHE A 91 -14.13 10.56 1.53
CA PHE A 91 -14.49 9.95 0.26
C PHE A 91 -14.12 8.47 0.27
N GLY A 92 -14.80 7.69 -0.57
CA GLY A 92 -14.60 6.25 -0.67
C GLY A 92 -15.78 5.47 -0.08
N ARG A 93 -15.66 4.14 -0.07
CA ARG A 93 -16.73 3.29 0.43
C ARG A 93 -16.78 3.41 1.94
N ALA A 94 -17.87 3.98 2.46
CA ALA A 94 -18.09 4.14 3.88
C ALA A 94 -17.91 2.79 4.59
N GLU A 95 -17.07 2.78 5.63
CA GLU A 95 -16.92 1.62 6.49
C GLU A 95 -18.28 1.33 7.13
N GLN A 96 -18.49 0.04 7.36
CA GLN A 96 -19.78 -0.58 7.68
C GLN A 96 -20.43 0.00 8.96
N PHE A 97 -19.70 0.79 9.75
CA PHE A 97 -20.15 1.32 11.03
C PHE A 97 -21.30 2.34 10.93
N PHE A 98 -21.33 3.22 9.91
CA PHE A 98 -22.45 4.16 9.74
C PHE A 98 -23.73 3.47 9.24
N TRP A 99 -23.62 2.30 8.58
CA TRP A 99 -24.75 1.52 8.06
C TRP A 99 -25.29 0.49 9.07
N ARG A 100 -24.51 0.14 10.10
CA ARG A 100 -24.91 -0.80 11.17
C ARG A 100 -26.16 -0.37 11.93
N TYR A 101 -26.50 0.92 11.95
CA TYR A 101 -27.68 1.42 12.63
C TYR A 101 -28.98 1.41 11.79
N ARG A 102 -28.92 1.03 10.50
CA ARG A 102 -30.08 1.16 9.59
C ARG A 102 -30.65 -0.12 8.98
N TYR A 103 -30.02 -1.29 9.13
CA TYR A 103 -30.59 -2.53 8.59
C TYR A 103 -30.34 -3.74 9.48
N ASN A 104 -31.39 -4.17 10.18
CA ASN A 104 -31.50 -5.48 10.82
C ASN A 104 -31.90 -6.52 9.76
N ASN A 105 -31.06 -6.72 8.73
CA ASN A 105 -31.26 -7.81 7.79
C ASN A 105 -29.93 -8.37 7.28
N SER A 106 -29.87 -9.69 7.30
CA SER A 106 -28.79 -10.61 6.98
C SER A 106 -28.25 -10.45 5.55
N PHE A 107 -27.49 -9.38 5.32
CA PHE A 107 -26.70 -9.20 4.12
C PHE A 107 -25.30 -8.76 4.54
N GLN A 108 -24.48 -9.72 4.99
CA GLN A 108 -23.02 -9.63 4.80
C GLN A 108 -22.76 -9.69 3.29
N THR A 109 -23.17 -8.67 2.54
CA THR A 109 -22.74 -8.56 1.16
C THR A 109 -21.43 -7.80 1.19
N GLU A 110 -20.38 -8.59 1.36
CA GLU A 110 -19.01 -8.24 1.07
C GLU A 110 -18.92 -7.85 -0.41
N HIS A 111 -19.43 -6.66 -0.78
CA HIS A 111 -19.22 -6.10 -2.12
C HIS A 111 -17.77 -5.61 -2.25
N LYS A 112 -16.79 -6.42 -1.86
CA LYS A 112 -15.39 -6.17 -2.20
C LYS A 112 -15.34 -6.29 -3.71
N ILE A 113 -15.40 -5.17 -4.40
CA ILE A 113 -15.16 -5.14 -5.84
C ILE A 113 -13.69 -5.55 -5.99
N SER A 114 -13.50 -6.81 -6.34
CA SER A 114 -12.18 -7.38 -6.58
C SER A 114 -11.80 -7.00 -7.99
N TYR A 115 -11.01 -5.95 -8.09
CA TYR A 115 -10.41 -5.59 -9.36
C TYR A 115 -9.18 -6.52 -9.57
N PRO A 116 -9.09 -7.23 -10.70
CA PRO A 116 -7.96 -8.10 -10.96
C PRO A 116 -6.67 -7.28 -11.08
N ALA A 117 -5.58 -7.80 -10.52
CA ALA A 117 -4.26 -7.22 -10.76
C ALA A 117 -3.92 -7.34 -12.25
N LYS A 118 -3.33 -6.29 -12.82
CA LYS A 118 -2.90 -6.30 -14.22
C LYS A 118 -1.37 -6.25 -14.27
N THR A 119 -0.79 -7.20 -15.00
CA THR A 119 0.66 -7.28 -15.20
C THR A 119 1.02 -6.79 -16.59
N PHE A 120 2.13 -6.07 -16.70
CA PHE A 120 2.70 -5.60 -17.96
C PHE A 120 4.17 -6.04 -18.03
N GLN A 121 4.60 -6.43 -19.23
CA GLN A 121 5.98 -6.76 -19.58
C GLN A 121 6.58 -5.66 -20.44
#